data_AF-A0A7S3GTX5-F1
#
_entry.id   AF-A0A7S3GTX5-F1
#
_cell.length_a   1.000
_cell.length_b   1.000
_cell.length_c   1.000
_cell.angle_alpha   90.00
_cell.angle_beta   90.00
_cell.angle_gamma   90.00
#
_symmetry.space_group_name_H-M   'P 1'
#
loop_
_entity.id
_entity.type
_entity.pdbx_description
1 polymer ?
#
loop_
_entity_poly.entity_id
_entity_poly.type
_entity_poly.pdbx_seq_one_letter_code
_entity_poly.pdbx_strand_id
1 'polypeptide(L)'
;DPEWAENLNSVLDDNKVLTLPSGDRLKIPNNVRIMMEVDTLKHATLATVSRCGMVWFPEGTVSVDILLNQQLAILRKSGVQAVPTAEADADAPAVQTVQCAFAEVLAPYFTSTGLVGVALQFAQSQTHVMEASTGRLLSTLNCMLTRGLALVLEHNDNNVDFPMTDSHMQLFVSKWLMFSLLWSFGGSM
;
A
#
# COMPACT_ATOMS: atom_id res chain seq x y z
N ASP A 1 -13.51 -19.93 7.90
CA ASP A 1 -14.70 -20.77 8.02
C ASP A 1 -14.28 -22.20 7.73
N PRO A 2 -14.49 -23.16 8.64
CA PRO A 2 -14.08 -24.55 8.45
C PRO A 2 -14.66 -25.22 7.19
N GLU A 3 -15.84 -24.82 6.71
CA GLU A 3 -16.55 -25.57 5.66
C GLU A 3 -15.80 -25.67 4.32
N TRP A 4 -15.19 -24.59 3.84
CA TRP A 4 -14.44 -24.64 2.58
C TRP A 4 -13.08 -25.33 2.72
N ALA A 5 -12.46 -25.20 3.90
CA ALA A 5 -11.17 -25.81 4.19
C ALA A 5 -11.29 -27.34 4.28
N GLU A 6 -12.42 -27.86 4.75
CA GLU A 6 -12.68 -29.29 4.79
C GLU A 6 -12.75 -29.93 3.42
N ASN A 7 -13.38 -29.26 2.45
CA ASN A 7 -13.40 -29.70 1.05
C ASN A 7 -11.98 -29.77 0.45
N LEU A 8 -11.06 -28.92 0.94
CA LEU A 8 -9.67 -28.89 0.52
C LEU A 8 -8.79 -29.94 1.21
N ASN A 9 -9.24 -30.58 2.30
CA ASN A 9 -8.41 -31.52 3.04
C ASN A 9 -7.94 -32.71 2.17
N SER A 10 -8.78 -33.19 1.24
CA SER A 10 -8.42 -34.27 0.29
C SER A 10 -7.30 -33.89 -0.69
N VAL A 11 -7.18 -32.60 -0.97
CA VAL A 11 -6.14 -32.01 -1.82
C VAL A 11 -4.85 -31.80 -1.05
N LEU A 12 -4.96 -31.37 0.21
CA LEU A 12 -3.84 -31.08 1.10
C LEU A 12 -3.20 -32.35 1.69
N ASP A 13 -3.92 -33.48 1.66
CA ASP A 13 -3.39 -34.79 2.03
C ASP A 13 -2.47 -35.38 0.95
N ASP A 14 -1.76 -36.47 1.28
CA ASP A 14 -0.80 -37.15 0.39
C ASP A 14 -1.41 -37.60 -0.94
N ASN A 15 -2.73 -37.73 -0.98
CA ASN A 15 -3.50 -38.11 -2.15
C ASN A 15 -3.43 -37.08 -3.29
N LYS A 16 -3.27 -35.77 -2.98
CA LYS A 16 -3.25 -34.67 -3.97
C LYS A 16 -4.41 -34.76 -4.98
N VAL A 17 -5.62 -35.10 -4.52
CA VAL A 17 -6.81 -35.23 -5.39
C VAL A 17 -7.91 -34.31 -4.91
N LEU A 18 -8.38 -33.42 -5.77
CA LEU A 18 -9.59 -32.65 -5.57
C LEU A 18 -10.79 -33.48 -6.01
N THR A 19 -11.71 -33.73 -5.10
CA THR A 19 -12.98 -34.42 -5.39
C THR A 19 -14.09 -33.39 -5.49
N LEU A 20 -14.67 -33.24 -6.67
CA LEU A 20 -15.80 -32.34 -6.89
C LEU A 20 -17.12 -33.01 -6.47
N PRO A 21 -18.15 -32.24 -6.11
CA PRO A 21 -19.49 -32.78 -5.82
C PRO A 21 -20.11 -33.56 -6.99
N SER A 22 -19.64 -33.35 -8.23
CA SER A 22 -20.01 -34.14 -9.41
C SER A 22 -19.51 -35.58 -9.37
N GLY A 23 -18.57 -35.90 -8.47
CA GLY A 23 -17.86 -37.18 -8.42
C GLY A 23 -16.53 -37.19 -9.18
N ASP A 24 -16.21 -36.11 -9.92
CA ASP A 24 -14.96 -35.99 -10.65
C ASP A 24 -13.76 -35.86 -9.71
N ARG A 25 -12.68 -36.54 -10.08
CA ARG A 25 -11.43 -36.58 -9.31
C ARG A 25 -10.30 -35.96 -10.10
N LEU A 26 -9.88 -34.78 -9.69
CA LEU A 26 -8.80 -34.02 -10.33
C LEU A 26 -7.51 -34.23 -9.55
N LYS A 27 -6.51 -34.88 -10.16
CA LYS A 27 -5.19 -35.02 -9.57
C LYS A 27 -4.38 -33.74 -9.75
N ILE A 28 -3.75 -33.28 -8.67
CA ILE A 28 -2.87 -32.11 -8.72
C ILE A 28 -1.48 -32.55 -9.20
N PRO A 29 -0.99 -32.02 -10.33
CA PRO A 29 0.33 -32.35 -10.85
C PRO A 29 1.45 -31.77 -9.97
N ASN A 30 2.65 -32.36 -10.04
CA ASN A 30 3.77 -32.00 -9.16
C ASN A 30 4.29 -30.57 -9.33
N ASN A 31 3.92 -29.86 -10.40
CA ASN A 31 4.26 -28.47 -10.66
C ASN A 31 3.29 -27.47 -10.01
N VAL A 32 2.20 -27.91 -9.40
CA VAL A 32 1.22 -27.03 -8.74
C VAL A 32 1.49 -26.98 -7.24
N ARG A 33 1.35 -25.78 -6.67
CA ARG A 33 1.40 -25.50 -5.23
C ARG A 33 0.18 -24.67 -4.85
N ILE A 34 -0.38 -24.93 -3.68
CA ILE A 34 -1.48 -24.17 -3.13
C ILE A 34 -0.94 -23.44 -1.91
N MET A 35 -1.16 -22.13 -1.86
CA MET A 35 -0.79 -21.28 -0.76
C MET A 35 -2.04 -20.53 -0.31
N MET A 36 -2.17 -20.32 0.99
CA MET A 36 -3.28 -19.60 1.60
C MET A 36 -2.71 -18.47 2.43
N GLU A 37 -3.12 -17.24 2.11
CA GLU A 37 -2.85 -16.06 2.93
C GLU A 37 -4.06 -15.84 3.84
N VAL A 38 -3.83 -15.85 5.15
CA VAL A 38 -4.88 -15.70 6.17
C VAL A 38 -4.39 -14.77 7.26
N ASP A 39 -5.28 -13.91 7.73
CA ASP A 39 -5.02 -13.02 8.87
C ASP A 39 -5.04 -13.78 10.20
N THR A 40 -6.00 -14.71 10.37
CA THR A 40 -6.13 -15.50 11.59
C THR A 40 -6.63 -16.93 11.36
N LEU A 41 -6.17 -17.84 12.22
CA LEU A 41 -6.57 -19.26 12.24
C LEU A 41 -7.57 -19.57 13.37
N LYS A 42 -8.19 -18.57 14.00
CA LYS A 42 -9.15 -18.74 15.12
C LYS A 42 -10.28 -19.74 14.83
N HIS A 43 -10.66 -19.87 13.56
CA HIS A 43 -11.73 -20.78 13.12
C HIS A 43 -11.22 -21.99 12.33
N ALA A 44 -9.89 -22.21 12.27
CA ALA A 44 -9.31 -23.34 11.59
C ALA A 44 -9.31 -24.58 12.49
N THR A 45 -9.60 -25.75 11.91
CA THR A 45 -9.51 -27.01 12.65
C THR A 45 -8.08 -27.54 12.66
N LEU A 46 -7.71 -28.30 13.70
CA LEU A 46 -6.39 -28.94 13.78
C LEU A 46 -6.11 -29.88 12.59
N ALA A 47 -7.16 -30.46 11.99
CA ALA A 47 -7.06 -31.35 10.84
C ALA A 47 -6.63 -30.64 9.54
N THR A 48 -6.98 -29.36 9.39
CA THR A 48 -6.54 -28.53 8.25
C THR A 48 -5.12 -28.03 8.47
N VAL A 49 -4.82 -27.56 9.68
CA VAL A 49 -3.49 -27.01 10.02
C VAL A 49 -2.40 -28.08 9.99
N SER A 50 -2.69 -29.33 10.39
CA SER A 50 -1.70 -30.41 10.41
C SER A 50 -1.18 -30.81 9.03
N ARG A 51 -1.93 -30.52 7.95
CA ARG A 51 -1.58 -30.85 6.56
C ARG A 51 -0.88 -29.73 5.81
N CYS A 52 -0.70 -28.56 6.44
CA CYS A 52 -0.12 -27.38 5.79
C CYS A 52 1.21 -27.00 6.42
N GLY A 53 2.20 -26.63 5.59
CA GLY A 53 3.35 -25.88 6.06
C GLY A 53 2.93 -24.47 6.47
N MET A 54 3.31 -24.06 7.67
CA MET A 54 2.96 -22.74 8.22
C MET A 54 4.18 -21.82 8.21
N VAL A 55 4.01 -20.63 7.64
CA VAL A 55 4.99 -19.53 7.73
C VAL A 55 4.31 -18.40 8.49
N TRP A 56 4.83 -18.07 9.66
CA TRP A 56 4.29 -17.00 10.50
C TRP A 56 4.94 -15.66 10.14
N PHE A 57 4.10 -14.67 9.82
CA PHE A 57 4.52 -13.29 9.56
C PHE A 57 4.13 -12.42 10.76
N PRO A 58 5.03 -12.19 11.73
CA PRO A 58 4.70 -11.35 12.87
C PRO A 58 4.50 -9.89 12.45
N GLU A 59 3.62 -9.19 13.16
CA GLU A 59 3.49 -7.74 13.11
C GLU A 59 4.85 -7.10 13.44
N GLY A 60 5.40 -6.33 12.50
CA GLY A 60 6.74 -5.73 12.60
C GLY A 60 7.82 -6.42 11.76
N THR A 61 7.49 -7.49 11.03
CA THR A 61 8.40 -8.04 9.99
C THR A 61 8.76 -6.98 8.95
N VAL A 62 7.78 -6.15 8.58
CA VAL A 62 7.99 -4.99 7.73
C VAL A 62 8.12 -3.77 8.63
N SER A 63 9.31 -3.17 8.65
CA SER A 63 9.55 -1.95 9.42
C SER A 63 8.85 -0.75 8.80
N VAL A 64 8.52 0.24 9.63
CA VAL A 64 7.91 1.49 9.18
C VAL A 64 8.81 2.20 8.16
N ASP A 65 10.13 2.15 8.33
CA ASP A 65 11.08 2.71 7.37
C ASP A 65 10.97 2.06 5.99
N ILE A 66 10.77 0.74 5.90
CA ILE A 66 10.59 0.06 4.61
C ILE A 66 9.29 0.55 3.95
N LEU A 67 8.21 0.66 4.72
CA LEU A 67 6.93 1.16 4.21
C LEU A 67 7.06 2.61 3.71
N LEU A 68 7.68 3.50 4.48
CA LEU A 68 7.86 4.91 4.10
C LEU A 68 8.73 5.04 2.85
N ASN A 69 9.83 4.29 2.76
CA ASN A 69 10.69 4.27 1.58
C ASN A 69 9.94 3.73 0.35
N GLN A 70 9.11 2.69 0.53
CA GLN A 70 8.27 2.17 -0.55
C GLN A 70 7.26 3.22 -1.03
N GLN A 71 6.63 3.97 -0.14
CA GLN A 71 5.70 5.06 -0.52
C GLN A 71 6.41 6.13 -1.36
N LEU A 72 7.61 6.57 -0.95
CA LEU A 72 8.40 7.50 -1.76
C LEU A 72 8.77 6.92 -3.13
N ALA A 73 9.13 5.64 -3.19
CA ALA A 73 9.45 4.98 -4.45
C ALA A 73 8.23 4.87 -5.39
N ILE A 74 7.03 4.67 -4.84
CA ILE A 74 5.77 4.69 -5.57
C ILE A 74 5.49 6.10 -6.09
N LEU A 75 5.64 7.14 -5.27
CA LEU A 75 5.44 8.53 -5.70
C LEU A 75 6.38 8.94 -6.84
N ARG A 76 7.63 8.44 -6.84
CA ARG A 76 8.60 8.68 -7.92
C ARG A 76 8.27 7.97 -9.25
N LYS A 77 7.52 6.87 -9.21
CA LYS A 77 7.28 6.01 -10.39
C LYS A 77 5.86 6.10 -10.95
N SER A 78 4.87 6.27 -10.08
CA SER A 78 3.45 6.12 -10.40
C SER A 78 2.61 7.25 -9.80
N GLY A 79 3.21 8.43 -9.60
CA GLY A 79 2.61 9.58 -8.93
C GLY A 79 1.35 10.13 -9.58
N VAL A 80 0.95 9.65 -10.76
CA VAL A 80 -0.36 9.92 -11.33
C VAL A 80 -0.78 8.65 -12.10
N GLN A 81 -1.83 7.96 -11.65
CA GLN A 81 -2.72 7.36 -12.65
C GLN A 81 -3.34 8.55 -13.36
N ALA A 82 -2.65 9.05 -14.38
CA ALA A 82 -3.16 10.08 -15.23
C ALA A 82 -4.52 9.61 -15.72
N VAL A 83 -5.51 10.47 -15.55
CA VAL A 83 -6.72 10.47 -16.38
C VAL A 83 -6.28 10.07 -17.80
N PRO A 84 -6.94 9.11 -18.47
CA PRO A 84 -6.53 8.65 -19.78
C PRO A 84 -6.81 9.76 -20.80
N THR A 85 -5.95 10.76 -20.86
CA THR A 85 -5.87 11.73 -21.94
C THR A 85 -4.81 11.23 -22.91
N ALA A 86 -5.19 11.17 -24.18
CA ALA A 86 -4.51 10.47 -25.28
C ALA A 86 -3.15 11.09 -25.70
N GLU A 87 -2.56 11.96 -24.90
CA GLU A 87 -1.34 12.75 -25.19
C GLU A 87 -0.16 12.40 -24.26
N ALA A 88 -0.33 11.39 -23.38
CA ALA A 88 0.59 11.08 -22.26
C ALA A 88 2.03 10.64 -22.62
N ASP A 89 2.34 10.36 -23.90
CA ASP A 89 3.67 9.85 -24.28
C ASP A 89 4.72 10.94 -24.54
N ALA A 90 4.33 12.21 -24.73
CA ALA A 90 5.27 13.29 -25.05
C ALA A 90 5.83 14.02 -23.81
N ASP A 91 5.03 14.21 -22.76
CA ASP A 91 5.39 14.98 -21.56
C ASP A 91 5.92 14.14 -20.39
N ALA A 92 6.05 12.82 -20.60
CA ALA A 92 6.56 11.87 -19.62
C ALA A 92 7.85 12.29 -18.89
N PRO A 93 8.90 12.85 -19.54
CA PRO A 93 10.13 13.22 -18.84
C PRO A 93 9.96 14.47 -17.94
N ALA A 94 9.12 15.43 -18.32
CA ALA A 94 8.87 16.64 -17.54
C ALA A 94 8.06 16.32 -16.28
N VAL A 95 7.01 15.50 -16.43
CA VAL A 95 6.20 15.00 -15.31
C VAL A 95 7.06 14.20 -14.33
N GLN A 96 7.93 13.33 -14.84
CA GLN A 96 8.84 12.55 -13.99
C GLN A 96 9.83 13.43 -13.22
N THR A 97 10.30 14.52 -13.83
CA THR A 97 11.21 15.46 -13.15
C THR A 97 10.53 16.14 -11.96
N VAL A 98 9.28 16.60 -12.13
CA VAL A 98 8.48 17.20 -11.05
C VAL A 98 8.16 16.17 -9.96
N GLN A 99 7.85 14.92 -10.32
CA GLN A 99 7.62 13.83 -9.37
C GLN A 99 8.85 13.54 -8.51
N CYS A 100 10.02 13.45 -9.12
CA CYS A 100 11.28 13.24 -8.42
C CYS A 100 11.56 14.41 -7.46
N ALA A 101 11.42 15.65 -7.92
CA ALA A 101 11.64 16.82 -7.09
C ALA A 101 10.65 16.90 -5.91
N PHE A 102 9.37 16.59 -6.13
CA PHE A 102 8.37 16.49 -5.06
C PHE A 102 8.74 15.42 -4.03
N ALA A 103 9.18 14.24 -4.47
CA ALA A 103 9.61 13.16 -3.58
C ALA A 103 10.91 13.48 -2.83
N GLU A 104 11.82 14.25 -3.43
CA GLU A 104 13.05 14.72 -2.79
C GLU A 104 12.78 15.70 -1.64
N VAL A 105 11.82 16.60 -1.83
CA VAL A 105 11.38 17.51 -0.76
C VAL A 105 10.74 16.74 0.41
N LEU A 106 10.05 15.64 0.12
CA LEU A 106 9.40 14.81 1.15
C LEU A 106 10.37 13.85 1.86
N ALA A 107 11.43 13.40 1.18
CA ALA A 107 12.38 12.42 1.68
C ALA A 107 12.86 12.62 3.15
N PRO A 108 13.25 13.84 3.60
CA PRO A 108 13.70 14.02 4.99
C PRO A 108 12.62 13.77 6.04
N TYR A 109 11.33 13.94 5.70
CA TYR A 109 10.21 13.75 6.62
C TYR A 109 9.77 12.28 6.72
N PHE A 110 10.12 11.46 5.72
CA PHE A 110 9.74 10.06 5.53
C PHE A 110 10.74 9.10 6.16
N THR A 111 11.12 9.37 7.40
CA THR A 111 11.98 8.52 8.23
C THR A 111 11.23 8.11 9.50
N SER A 112 11.59 7.01 10.14
CA SER A 112 10.98 6.57 11.40
C SER A 112 11.06 7.62 12.50
N THR A 113 12.15 8.39 12.56
CA THR A 113 12.33 9.52 13.48
C THR A 113 11.84 10.85 12.91
N GLY A 114 11.46 10.87 11.64
CA GLY A 114 10.93 12.03 10.95
C GLY A 114 9.51 12.35 11.37
N LEU A 115 9.01 13.48 10.88
CA LEU A 115 7.68 13.98 11.18
C LEU A 115 6.59 12.93 10.92
N VAL A 116 6.67 12.20 9.80
CA VAL A 116 5.66 11.20 9.43
C VAL A 116 5.69 10.01 10.38
N GLY A 117 6.89 9.53 10.76
CA GLY A 117 7.05 8.42 11.70
C GLY A 117 6.52 8.75 13.10
N VAL A 118 6.87 9.93 13.63
CA VAL A 118 6.38 10.42 14.93
C VAL A 118 4.86 10.63 14.91
N ALA A 119 4.34 11.24 13.84
CA ALA A 119 2.90 11.47 13.70
C ALA A 119 2.11 10.16 13.59
N LEU A 120 2.67 9.15 12.91
CA LEU A 120 2.07 7.82 12.80
C LEU A 120 2.00 7.13 14.17
N GLN A 121 3.10 7.14 14.93
CA GLN A 121 3.13 6.57 16.27
C GLN A 121 2.15 7.29 17.22
N PHE A 122 2.08 8.62 17.13
CA PHE A 122 1.11 9.40 17.88
C PHE A 122 -0.32 9.01 17.49
N ALA A 123 -0.63 8.94 16.19
CA ALA A 123 -1.96 8.61 15.73
C ALA A 123 -2.41 7.23 16.21
N GLN A 124 -1.55 6.22 16.15
CA GLN A 124 -1.85 4.87 16.66
C GLN A 124 -2.16 4.83 18.15
N SER A 125 -1.62 5.77 18.93
CA SER A 125 -1.93 5.88 20.36
C SER A 125 -3.29 6.54 20.66
N GLN A 126 -3.90 7.20 19.66
CA GLN A 126 -5.19 7.87 19.82
C GLN A 126 -6.36 6.91 19.62
N THR A 127 -7.51 7.28 20.15
CA THR A 127 -8.75 6.55 19.90
C THR A 127 -9.26 6.89 18.51
N HIS A 128 -9.66 5.87 17.76
CA HIS A 128 -10.26 6.00 16.45
C HIS A 128 -11.61 5.28 16.40
N VAL A 129 -12.50 5.74 15.51
CA VAL A 129 -13.78 5.08 15.25
C VAL A 129 -13.57 3.68 14.65
N MET A 130 -12.49 3.49 13.88
CA MET A 130 -12.08 2.20 13.28
C MET A 130 -10.65 1.85 13.67
N GLU A 131 -10.35 0.56 13.84
CA GLU A 131 -9.03 0.04 14.26
C GLU A 131 -7.86 0.63 13.46
N ALA A 132 -6.94 1.35 14.11
CA ALA A 132 -5.88 2.10 13.44
C ALA A 132 -4.71 1.23 12.99
N SER A 133 -4.78 0.71 11.76
CA SER A 133 -3.68 -0.02 11.14
C SER A 133 -2.69 0.91 10.42
N THR A 134 -1.38 0.62 10.54
CA THR A 134 -0.31 1.36 9.85
C THR A 134 -0.57 1.48 8.35
N GLY A 135 -0.98 0.37 7.73
CA GLY A 135 -1.24 0.30 6.29
C GLY A 135 -2.37 1.24 5.86
N ARG A 136 -3.46 1.32 6.63
CA ARG A 136 -4.58 2.22 6.31
C ARG A 136 -4.14 3.67 6.39
N LEU A 137 -3.53 4.08 7.50
CA LEU A 137 -3.12 5.47 7.72
C LEU A 137 -2.13 5.93 6.64
N LEU A 138 -1.14 5.11 6.31
CA LEU A 138 -0.16 5.41 5.26
C LEU A 138 -0.78 5.38 3.85
N SER A 139 -1.76 4.50 3.59
CA SER A 139 -2.48 4.49 2.32
C SER A 139 -3.27 5.79 2.10
N THR A 140 -3.99 6.27 3.13
CA THR A 140 -4.70 7.55 3.05
C THR A 140 -3.75 8.72 2.85
N LEU A 141 -2.59 8.70 3.53
CA LEU A 141 -1.53 9.70 3.34
C LEU A 141 -1.02 9.69 1.91
N ASN A 142 -0.76 8.51 1.33
CA ASN A 142 -0.31 8.38 -0.05
C ASN A 142 -1.33 8.94 -1.05
N CYS A 143 -2.62 8.70 -0.84
CA CYS A 143 -3.68 9.29 -1.67
C CYS A 143 -3.66 10.83 -1.62
N MET A 144 -3.47 11.41 -0.42
CA MET A 144 -3.39 12.87 -0.25
C MET A 144 -2.13 13.47 -0.91
N LEU A 145 -0.99 12.78 -0.82
CA LEU A 145 0.25 13.23 -1.47
C LEU A 145 0.19 13.10 -2.98
N THR A 146 -0.38 12.02 -3.50
CA THR A 146 -0.66 11.82 -4.92
C THR A 146 -1.55 12.94 -5.45
N ARG A 147 -2.58 13.35 -4.68
CA ARG A 147 -3.41 14.51 -5.05
C ARG A 147 -2.62 15.82 -5.03
N GLY A 148 -1.75 16.03 -4.04
CA GLY A 148 -0.88 17.21 -3.97
C GLY A 148 0.03 17.32 -5.20
N LEU A 149 0.61 16.21 -5.64
CA LEU A 149 1.41 16.14 -6.85
C LEU A 149 0.57 16.44 -8.11
N ALA A 150 -0.64 15.88 -8.21
CA ALA A 150 -1.54 16.17 -9.33
C ALA A 150 -1.89 17.66 -9.43
N LEU A 151 -2.06 18.35 -8.30
CA LEU A 151 -2.29 19.80 -8.28
C LEU A 151 -1.09 20.60 -8.78
N VAL A 152 0.13 20.16 -8.47
CA VAL A 152 1.36 20.82 -8.97
C VAL A 152 1.48 20.64 -10.48
N LEU A 153 1.18 19.44 -10.99
CA LEU A 153 1.18 19.17 -12.43
C LEU A 153 0.11 19.99 -13.15
N GLU A 154 -1.13 19.97 -12.64
CA GLU A 154 -2.23 20.79 -13.18
C GLU A 154 -1.90 22.29 -13.16
N HIS A 155 -1.18 22.77 -12.15
CA HIS A 155 -0.72 24.16 -12.11
C HIS A 155 0.32 24.47 -13.19
N ASN A 156 1.28 23.57 -13.42
CA ASN A 156 2.29 23.73 -14.46
C ASN A 156 1.67 23.66 -15.87
N ASP A 157 0.70 22.76 -16.09
CA ASP A 157 -0.02 22.64 -17.37
C ASP A 157 -0.81 23.92 -17.67
N ASN A 158 -1.43 24.52 -16.66
CA ASN A 158 -2.18 25.78 -16.81
C ASN A 158 -1.27 27.02 -16.95
N ASN A 159 -0.01 26.96 -16.51
CA ASN A 159 0.92 28.09 -16.47
C ASN A 159 2.26 27.74 -17.13
N VAL A 160 2.22 27.41 -18.42
CA VAL A 160 3.41 27.00 -19.20
C VAL A 160 4.52 28.07 -19.20
N ASP A 161 4.15 29.35 -19.23
CA ASP A 161 5.11 30.48 -19.23
C ASP A 161 5.78 30.70 -17.86
N PHE A 162 5.15 30.25 -16.78
CA PHE A 162 5.61 30.45 -15.39
C PHE A 162 5.41 29.17 -14.57
N PRO A 163 6.21 28.12 -14.83
CA PRO A 163 6.11 26.89 -14.06
C PRO A 163 6.49 27.11 -12.60
N MET A 164 6.03 26.22 -11.73
CA MET A 164 6.30 26.31 -10.30
C MET A 164 7.80 26.19 -10.02
N THR A 165 8.37 27.20 -9.36
CA THR A 165 9.77 27.23 -8.97
C THR A 165 10.05 26.29 -7.79
N ASP A 166 11.30 25.83 -7.65
CA ASP A 166 11.71 24.92 -6.58
C ASP A 166 11.43 25.48 -5.18
N SER A 167 11.60 26.80 -4.99
CA SER A 167 11.31 27.48 -3.72
C SER A 167 9.82 27.46 -3.37
N HIS A 168 8.94 27.71 -4.35
CA HIS A 168 7.49 27.63 -4.16
C HIS A 168 7.05 26.18 -3.96
N MET A 169 7.65 25.23 -4.66
CA MET A 169 7.41 23.80 -4.49
C MET A 169 7.73 23.36 -3.06
N GLN A 170 8.88 23.73 -2.51
CA GLN A 170 9.24 23.40 -1.12
C GLN A 170 8.21 23.95 -0.10
N LEU A 171 7.78 25.20 -0.26
CA LEU A 171 6.79 25.82 0.62
C LEU A 171 5.41 25.19 0.49
N PHE A 172 5.01 24.83 -0.73
CA PHE A 172 3.74 24.16 -0.98
C PHE A 172 3.74 22.75 -0.39
N VAL A 173 4.75 21.94 -0.72
CA VAL A 173 4.85 20.54 -0.30
C VAL A 173 4.91 20.41 1.22
N SER A 174 5.69 21.27 1.91
CA SER A 174 5.76 21.25 3.38
C SER A 174 4.41 21.57 4.05
N LYS A 175 3.67 22.56 3.54
CA LYS A 175 2.33 22.88 4.04
C LYS A 175 1.31 21.79 3.69
N TRP A 176 1.37 21.27 2.47
CA TRP A 176 0.50 20.21 2.00
C TRP A 176 0.72 18.91 2.78
N LEU A 177 1.96 18.60 3.14
CA LEU A 177 2.29 17.45 3.99
C LEU A 177 1.62 17.58 5.36
N MET A 178 1.72 18.74 6.01
CA MET A 178 1.05 18.98 7.30
C MET A 178 -0.46 18.81 7.21
N PHE A 179 -1.07 19.39 6.18
CA PHE A 179 -2.50 19.22 5.90
C PHE A 179 -2.86 17.76 5.67
N SER A 180 -2.06 17.07 4.85
CA SER A 180 -2.26 15.66 4.52
C SER A 180 -2.20 14.78 5.76
N LEU A 181 -1.21 14.99 6.64
CA LEU A 181 -1.06 14.23 7.89
C LEU A 181 -2.26 14.40 8.81
N LEU A 182 -2.75 15.64 8.95
CA LEU A 182 -3.89 15.94 9.83
C LEU A 182 -5.16 15.22 9.37
N TRP A 183 -5.42 15.18 8.06
CA TRP A 183 -6.59 14.50 7.52
C TRP A 183 -6.40 12.98 7.36
N SER A 184 -5.21 12.52 6.97
CA SER A 184 -4.95 11.09 6.78
C SER A 184 -4.93 10.34 8.10
N PHE A 185 -4.36 10.95 9.14
CA PHE A 185 -4.24 10.32 10.45
C PHE A 185 -5.40 10.73 11.36
N GLY A 186 -5.85 11.99 11.32
CA GLY A 186 -6.95 12.47 12.15
C GLY A 186 -8.34 12.15 11.61
N GLY A 187 -8.50 11.82 10.33
CA GLY A 187 -9.84 11.67 9.72
C GLY A 187 -10.69 10.54 10.31
N SER A 188 -10.07 9.54 10.95
CA SER A 188 -10.78 8.47 11.67
C SER A 188 -10.70 8.57 13.19
N MET A 189 -10.08 9.62 13.74
CA MET A 189 -10.07 9.91 15.18
C MET A 189 -11.44 10.39 15.65
#